data_AF-A0A4Q2RTK8-F1
#
_entry.id   AF-A0A4Q2RTK8-F1
#
_cell.length_a   1.000
_cell.length_b   1.000
_cell.length_c   1.000
_cell.angle_alpha   90.00
_cell.angle_beta   90.00
_cell.angle_gamma   90.00
#
_symmetry.space_group_name_H-M   'P 1'
#
loop_
_entity.id
_entity.type
_entity.pdbx_description
1 polymer ?
#
loop_
_entity_poly.entity_id
_entity_poly.type
_entity_poly.pdbx_seq_one_letter_code
_entity_poly.pdbx_strand_id
1 'polypeptide(L)' 'MASDRPAEPPEPEWKRRRRLAAAFGDGVPEQTSDDTDAREDTSGKGDDWYRDQVPPHHG' A
#
# COMPACT_ATOMS: atom_id res chain seq x y z
N MET A 1 9.66 18.64 -5.32
CA MET A 1 10.03 17.73 -6.42
C MET A 1 9.90 16.31 -5.89
N ALA A 2 8.73 15.70 -6.05
CA ALA A 2 8.57 14.28 -5.73
C ALA A 2 9.37 13.50 -6.77
N SER A 3 10.38 12.75 -6.35
CA SER A 3 11.15 11.91 -7.27
C SER A 3 10.24 10.81 -7.79
N ASP A 4 9.82 10.95 -9.04
CA ASP A 4 9.27 9.88 -9.87
C ASP A 4 10.41 8.90 -10.16
N ARG A 5 10.75 8.06 -9.17
CA ARG A 5 11.63 6.93 -9.39
C ARG A 5 10.74 5.77 -9.84
N PRO A 6 11.02 5.11 -10.97
CA PRO A 6 10.25 3.94 -11.37
C PRO A 6 10.19 2.96 -10.20
N ALA A 7 8.98 2.53 -9.84
CA ALA A 7 8.78 1.52 -8.81
C ALA A 7 9.53 0.25 -9.25
N GLU A 8 10.62 -0.06 -8.56
CA GLU A 8 11.32 -1.32 -8.74
C GLU A 8 10.32 -2.46 -8.52
N PRO A 9 10.35 -3.52 -9.35
CA PRO A 9 9.45 -4.64 -9.18
C PRO A 9 9.60 -5.21 -7.76
N PRO A 10 8.48 -5.58 -7.11
CA PRO A 10 8.51 -6.01 -5.71
C PRO A 10 9.46 -7.20 -5.54
N GLU A 11 10.30 -7.14 -4.51
CA GLU A 11 11.21 -8.25 -4.20
C GLU A 11 10.41 -9.51 -3.85
N PRO A 12 10.89 -10.71 -4.24
CA PRO A 12 10.23 -11.95 -3.86
C PRO A 12 10.22 -12.13 -2.33
N GLU A 13 9.13 -12.67 -1.79
CA GLU A 13 8.85 -12.69 -0.35
C GLU A 13 9.97 -13.32 0.50
N TRP A 14 10.58 -14.41 0.02
CA TRP A 14 11.67 -15.08 0.74
C TRP A 14 12.88 -14.16 0.98
N LYS A 15 13.16 -13.24 0.05
CA LYS A 15 14.26 -12.29 0.13
C LYS A 15 13.93 -11.19 1.13
N ARG A 16 12.69 -10.68 1.10
CA ARG A 16 12.17 -9.72 2.07
C ARG A 16 12.21 -10.28 3.49
N ARG A 17 11.71 -11.50 3.69
CA ARG A 17 11.74 -12.20 4.99
C ARG A 17 13.16 -12.38 5.52
N ARG A 18 14.10 -12.82 4.68
CA ARG A 18 15.51 -12.96 5.07
C ARG A 18 16.14 -11.62 5.48
N ARG A 19 15.85 -10.53 4.77
CA ARG A 19 16.32 -9.18 5.10
C ARG A 19 15.75 -8.68 6.42
N LEU A 20 14.47 -8.91 6.67
CA LEU A 20 13.82 -8.56 7.93
C LEU A 20 14.41 -9.38 9.09
N ALA A 21 14.61 -10.69 8.92
CA ALA A 21 15.23 -11.54 9.93
C ALA A 21 16.68 -11.13 10.25
N ALA A 22 17.44 -10.69 9.25
CA ALA A 22 18.79 -10.18 9.47
C ALA A 22 18.82 -8.87 10.30
N ALA A 23 17.78 -8.04 10.20
CA ALA A 23 17.69 -6.78 10.91
C ALA A 23 17.01 -6.89 12.29
N PHE A 24 16.02 -7.77 12.41
CA PHE A 24 15.09 -7.82 13.55
C PHE A 24 14.99 -9.21 14.21
N GLY A 25 15.63 -10.24 13.65
CA GLY A 25 15.52 -11.64 14.10
C GLY A 25 14.31 -12.38 13.52
N ASP A 26 14.16 -13.66 13.85
CA ASP A 26 13.16 -14.55 13.23
C ASP A 26 11.69 -14.31 13.70
N GLY A 27 11.46 -13.34 14.59
CA GLY A 27 10.16 -13.07 15.21
C GLY A 27 9.36 -11.92 14.59
N VAL A 28 9.72 -11.45 13.39
CA VAL A 28 9.00 -10.34 12.74
C VAL A 28 7.60 -10.81 12.33
N PRO A 29 6.54 -10.08 12.71
CA PRO A 29 5.18 -10.39 12.26
C PRO A 29 5.07 -10.27 10.74
N GLU A 30 4.24 -11.11 10.14
CA GLU A 30 3.96 -11.03 8.71
C GLU A 30 3.25 -9.72 8.40
N GLN A 31 3.62 -9.08 7.27
CA GLN A 31 2.96 -7.85 6.86
C GLN A 31 1.57 -8.17 6.35
N THR A 32 0.57 -7.42 6.80
CA THR A 32 -0.81 -7.56 6.33
C THR A 32 -1.07 -6.64 5.15
N SER A 33 -2.18 -6.88 4.45
CA SER A 33 -2.59 -6.00 3.35
C SER A 33 -2.93 -4.57 3.81
N ASP A 34 -3.23 -4.37 5.10
CA ASP A 34 -3.56 -3.07 5.69
C ASP A 34 -2.31 -2.21 5.94
N ASP A 35 -1.15 -2.85 6.12
CA ASP A 35 0.15 -2.20 6.32
C ASP A 35 0.73 -1.63 5.00
N THR A 36 0.20 -2.05 3.86
CA THR A 36 0.59 -1.54 2.55
C THR A 36 -0.29 -0.34 2.22
N ASP A 37 0.35 0.77 1.80
CA ASP A 37 -0.38 1.88 1.19
C ASP A 37 -1.09 1.37 -0.07
N ALA A 38 -2.40 1.17 0.00
CA ALA A 38 -3.27 0.85 -1.14
C ALA A 38 -3.24 1.92 -2.25
N ARG A 39 -2.44 2.97 -2.09
CA ARG A 39 -2.13 3.96 -3.13
C ARG A 39 -1.28 3.40 -4.27
N GLU A 40 -0.49 2.35 -4.05
CA GLU A 40 0.29 1.72 -5.14
C GLU A 40 -0.63 0.91 -6.07
N ASP A 41 -1.71 0.36 -5.53
CA ASP A 41 -2.84 -0.19 -6.28
C ASP A 41 -3.89 0.91 -6.49
N THR A 42 -3.69 1.80 -7.46
CA THR A 42 -4.68 2.82 -7.85
C THR A 42 -5.95 2.21 -8.49
N SER A 43 -6.60 1.27 -7.79
CA SER A 43 -7.97 0.79 -8.01
C SER A 43 -8.89 1.22 -6.87
N GLY A 44 -8.42 2.10 -5.98
CA GLY A 44 -9.30 2.85 -5.08
C GLY A 44 -10.28 3.68 -5.91
N LYS A 45 -11.57 3.56 -5.60
CA LYS A 45 -12.64 4.36 -6.19
C LYS A 45 -12.32 5.85 -6.01
N GLY A 46 -12.06 6.54 -7.13
CA GLY A 46 -11.54 7.91 -7.17
C GLY A 46 -12.50 8.95 -6.56
N ASP A 47 -12.06 10.22 -6.53
CA ASP A 47 -12.83 11.36 -5.99
C ASP A 47 -14.27 11.41 -6.55
N ASP A 48 -14.43 11.02 -7.82
CA ASP A 48 -15.72 10.93 -8.51
C ASP A 48 -16.69 9.96 -7.83
N TRP A 49 -16.23 8.77 -7.41
CA TRP A 49 -17.09 7.84 -6.69
C TRP A 49 -17.53 8.41 -5.35
N TYR A 50 -16.66 9.15 -4.67
CA TYR A 50 -16.97 9.76 -3.37
C TYR A 50 -18.01 10.89 -3.51
N ARG A 51 -17.90 11.69 -4.58
CA ARG A 51 -18.89 12.73 -4.93
C ARG A 51 -20.25 12.11 -5.27
N ASP A 52 -20.25 10.97 -5.95
CA ASP A 52 -21.47 10.22 -6.28
C ASP A 52 -22.14 9.55 -5.06
N GLN A 53 -21.43 9.40 -3.94
CA GLN A 53 -22.01 8.86 -2.69
C GLN A 53 -22.73 9.92 -1.86
N VAL A 54 -22.72 11.20 -2.23
CA VAL A 54 -23.37 12.27 -1.44
C VAL A 54 -24.89 12.20 -1.62
N PRO A 55 -25.67 11.92 -0.55
CA PRO A 55 -27.14 11.90 -0.64
C PRO A 55 -27.68 13.30 -0.98
N PRO A 56 -28.81 13.40 -1.71
CA PRO A 56 -29.32 14.66 -2.29
C PRO A 56 -29.82 15.74 -1.30
N HIS A 57 -29.52 15.62 0.00
CA HIS A 57 -30.10 16.47 1.05
C HIS A 57 -29.08 16.99 2.07
N HIS A 58 -27.89 17.39 1.61
CA HIS A 58 -27.13 18.42 2.33
C HIS A 58 -27.38 19.78 1.68
N GLY A 59 -28.49 20.40 2.09
CA GLY A 59 -28.79 21.81 1.88
C GLY A 59 -28.81 22.52 3.23
#